data_AF-A0A956MW81-F1
#
_entry.id   AF-A0A956MW81-F1
#
_cell.length_a   1.000
_cell.length_b   1.000
_cell.length_c   1.000
_cell.angle_alpha   90.00
_cell.angle_beta   90.00
_cell.angle_gamma   90.00
#
_symmetry.space_group_name_H-M   'P 1'
#
loop_
_entity.id
_entity.type
_entity.pdbx_description
1 polymer ?
#
loop_
_entity_poly.entity_id
_entity_poly.type
_entity_poly.pdbx_seq_one_letter_code
_entity_poly.pdbx_strand_id
1 'polypeptide(L)'
;MALRKKGLKVAVTAMAIISVITSGGLNNIYADGSIDKNITVIERTLEDKVYSVANKIEYVKDGEIITSGHGYQSLRDALSENTLIEVKNGKIYITLEFTDSQYSLIDNIRIAVDGKTTNFEKSSNRKYTVELASLDSNIQLSYNVNIPVPNMPPHDFTVNVKLAETPELETKNNAPVINVTDSSIYVGDEFDALSGATSGIATDKED
;
A
#
# COMPACT_ATOMS: atom_id res chain seq x y z
N MET A 1 26.46 -24.48 39.12
CA MET A 1 25.73 -23.30 38.61
C MET A 1 26.26 -23.02 37.21
N ALA A 2 25.58 -23.47 36.15
CA ALA A 2 24.69 -22.69 35.26
C ALA A 2 25.45 -21.57 34.51
N LEU A 3 25.34 -21.35 33.19
CA LEU A 3 24.13 -21.31 32.38
C LEU A 3 24.35 -21.83 30.94
N ARG A 4 23.29 -22.48 30.41
CA ARG A 4 23.07 -22.83 29.00
C ARG A 4 22.68 -21.56 28.22
N LYS A 5 23.34 -21.23 27.11
CA LYS A 5 22.85 -20.22 26.15
C LYS A 5 21.69 -20.82 25.34
N LYS A 6 20.46 -20.41 25.65
CA LYS A 6 19.27 -20.67 24.83
C LYS A 6 19.30 -19.75 23.60
N GLY A 7 18.92 -20.31 22.44
CA GLY A 7 18.87 -19.61 21.15
C GLY A 7 17.99 -18.36 21.18
N LEU A 8 18.46 -17.33 20.49
CA LEU A 8 17.74 -16.09 20.26
C LEU A 8 16.62 -16.36 19.25
N LYS A 9 15.40 -16.52 19.75
CA LYS A 9 14.20 -16.44 18.89
C LYS A 9 14.01 -14.96 18.57
N VAL A 10 14.36 -14.55 17.34
CA VAL A 10 14.00 -13.22 16.83
C VAL A 10 12.52 -13.27 16.50
N ALA A 11 11.70 -12.59 17.30
CA ALA A 11 10.31 -12.35 16.96
C ALA A 11 10.27 -11.26 15.87
N VAL A 12 9.85 -11.63 14.67
CA VAL A 12 9.57 -10.67 13.60
C VAL A 12 8.32 -9.91 14.01
N THR A 13 8.47 -8.62 14.27
CA THR A 13 7.36 -7.74 14.66
C THR A 13 6.77 -7.18 13.38
N ALA A 14 5.47 -7.43 13.13
CA ALA A 14 4.76 -6.83 12.00
C ALA A 14 4.76 -5.29 12.16
N MET A 15 5.14 -4.55 11.11
CA MET A 15 5.07 -3.09 11.13
C MET A 15 3.62 -2.66 10.86
N ALA A 16 3.00 -1.97 11.81
CA ALA A 16 1.70 -1.34 11.65
C ALA A 16 1.84 0.02 10.96
N ILE A 17 0.94 0.34 10.02
CA ILE A 17 0.82 1.68 9.43
C ILE A 17 -0.28 2.43 10.17
N ILE A 18 0.00 3.66 10.60
CA ILE A 18 -0.95 4.56 11.29
C ILE A 18 -1.52 5.54 10.25
N SER A 19 -2.75 5.33 9.78
CA SER A 19 -3.47 6.34 8.99
C SER A 19 -4.47 7.09 9.89
N VAL A 20 -4.29 8.41 10.04
CA VAL A 20 -5.22 9.27 10.81
C VAL A 20 -6.25 9.87 9.86
N ILE A 21 -7.53 9.52 10.04
CA ILE A 21 -8.62 10.12 9.26
C ILE A 21 -9.25 11.24 10.10
N THR A 22 -9.02 12.50 9.73
CA THR A 22 -9.76 13.65 10.28
C THR A 22 -11.06 13.83 9.53
N SER A 23 -12.11 13.10 9.90
CA SER A 23 -13.47 13.40 9.45
C SER A 23 -14.01 14.59 10.25
N GLY A 24 -14.50 15.59 9.52
CA GLY A 24 -15.10 16.81 10.08
C GLY A 24 -16.41 16.52 10.80
N GLY A 25 -16.56 17.11 11.99
CA GLY A 25 -17.75 17.02 12.84
C GLY A 25 -17.37 16.99 14.33
N LEU A 26 -16.71 18.05 14.82
CA LEU A 26 -16.25 18.14 16.21
C LEU A 26 -17.36 18.71 17.11
N ASN A 27 -18.20 17.85 17.66
CA ASN A 27 -18.89 18.17 18.90
C ASN A 27 -17.98 17.75 20.06
N ASN A 28 -17.18 18.70 20.53
CA ASN A 28 -16.44 18.52 21.77
C ASN A 28 -17.36 18.95 22.93
N ILE A 29 -17.76 18.00 23.77
CA ILE A 29 -18.31 18.30 25.09
C ILE A 29 -17.10 18.43 26.02
N TYR A 30 -16.81 19.66 26.45
CA TYR A 30 -15.83 19.90 27.51
C TYR A 30 -16.54 20.00 28.86
N ALA A 31 -16.11 19.20 29.81
CA ALA A 31 -16.04 19.58 31.20
C ALA A 31 -14.87 18.78 31.80
N ASP A 32 -13.62 19.24 31.81
CA ASP A 32 -13.05 20.58 31.73
C ASP A 32 -11.79 20.52 30.84
N GLY A 33 -11.78 21.37 29.82
CA GLY A 33 -10.64 21.67 28.96
C GLY A 33 -10.15 20.56 28.01
N SER A 34 -10.83 20.37 26.87
CA SER A 34 -10.05 20.56 25.63
C SER A 34 -9.73 19.43 24.62
N ILE A 35 -10.47 18.32 24.37
CA ILE A 35 -10.78 17.72 23.02
C ILE A 35 -10.98 16.19 23.10
N ASP A 36 -12.23 15.75 23.20
CA ASP A 36 -12.66 14.38 22.85
C ASP A 36 -12.71 14.24 21.32
N LYS A 37 -11.59 13.88 20.70
CA LYS A 37 -11.61 13.29 19.36
C LYS A 37 -11.39 11.80 19.52
N ASN A 38 -12.45 11.02 19.32
CA ASN A 38 -12.33 9.58 19.08
C ASN A 38 -11.59 9.40 17.75
N ILE A 39 -10.26 9.42 17.82
CA ILE A 39 -9.36 9.06 16.72
C ILE A 39 -9.37 7.54 16.68
N THR A 40 -10.15 6.96 15.77
CA THR A 40 -10.05 5.54 15.46
C THR A 40 -8.75 5.33 14.71
N VAL A 41 -7.68 4.96 15.43
CA VAL A 41 -6.43 4.50 14.83
C VAL A 41 -6.69 3.09 14.30
N ILE A 42 -6.85 2.95 12.98
CA ILE A 42 -6.89 1.63 12.34
C ILE A 42 -5.44 1.24 12.07
N GLU A 43 -4.89 0.36 12.89
CA GLU A 43 -3.62 -0.31 12.57
C GLU A 43 -3.87 -1.26 11.38
N ARG A 44 -3.36 -0.91 10.20
CA ARG A 44 -3.37 -1.80 9.04
C ARG A 44 -2.01 -2.49 8.98
N THR A 45 -1.94 -3.77 9.35
CA THR A 45 -0.78 -4.62 9.09
C THR A 45 -0.88 -5.17 7.66
N LEU A 46 0.16 -4.99 6.86
CA LEU A 46 0.23 -5.65 5.56
C LEU A 46 0.49 -7.14 5.78
N GLU A 47 -0.35 -7.99 5.19
CA GLU A 47 -0.16 -9.44 5.20
C GLU A 47 0.89 -9.84 4.17
N ASP A 48 1.55 -10.99 4.36
CA ASP A 48 2.47 -11.55 3.38
C ASP A 48 1.71 -11.89 2.08
N LYS A 49 1.70 -10.94 1.13
CA LYS A 49 0.91 -10.96 -0.10
C LYS A 49 1.50 -9.99 -1.13
N VAL A 50 1.10 -10.17 -2.39
CA VAL A 50 1.32 -9.23 -3.48
C VAL A 50 0.10 -8.34 -3.69
N TYR A 51 0.33 -7.04 -3.78
CA TYR A 51 -0.65 -5.99 -4.06
C TYR A 51 -0.28 -5.30 -5.38
N SER A 52 -1.28 -4.85 -6.13
CA SER A 52 -1.11 -3.98 -7.30
C SER A 52 -1.72 -2.62 -6.96
N VAL A 53 -0.90 -1.57 -6.95
CA VAL A 53 -1.32 -0.23 -6.53
C VAL A 53 -0.99 0.78 -7.62
N ALA A 54 -1.94 1.65 -7.94
CA ALA A 54 -1.72 2.74 -8.89
C ALA A 54 -0.61 3.65 -8.37
N ASN A 55 0.27 4.10 -9.26
CA ASN A 55 1.33 5.04 -8.93
C ASN A 55 1.12 6.39 -9.61
N LYS A 56 1.61 7.43 -8.97
CA LYS A 56 1.74 8.78 -9.48
C LYS A 56 3.23 9.10 -9.58
N ILE A 57 3.59 9.98 -10.50
CA ILE A 57 4.95 10.50 -10.59
C ILE A 57 4.97 12.01 -10.41
N GLU A 58 6.09 12.51 -9.94
CA GLU A 58 6.40 13.93 -9.85
C GLU A 58 7.75 14.15 -10.52
N TYR A 59 7.78 14.88 -11.64
CA TYR A 59 9.02 15.15 -12.34
C TYR A 59 9.81 16.21 -11.60
N VAL A 60 11.07 15.91 -11.29
CA VAL A 60 12.00 16.81 -10.61
C VAL A 60 12.91 17.43 -11.66
N LYS A 61 12.84 18.74 -11.82
CA LYS A 61 13.71 19.49 -12.74
C LYS A 61 14.24 20.74 -12.05
N ASP A 62 15.56 20.86 -11.93
CA ASP A 62 16.22 22.02 -11.31
C ASP A 62 15.71 22.34 -9.88
N GLY A 63 15.27 21.30 -9.15
CA GLY A 63 14.68 21.42 -7.81
C GLY A 63 13.17 21.72 -7.78
N GLU A 64 12.55 21.96 -8.93
CA GLU A 64 11.11 22.17 -9.05
C GLU A 64 10.36 20.86 -9.30
N ILE A 65 9.14 20.78 -8.76
CA ILE A 65 8.22 19.66 -8.95
C ILE A 65 7.21 19.99 -10.05
N ILE A 66 7.25 19.20 -11.12
CA ILE A 66 6.37 19.32 -12.29
C ILE A 66 5.43 18.11 -12.33
N THR A 67 4.12 18.37 -12.31
CA THR A 67 3.07 17.33 -12.30
C THR A 67 2.15 17.38 -13.52
N SER A 68 2.37 18.32 -14.45
CA SER A 68 1.59 18.46 -15.68
C SER A 68 2.37 19.20 -16.77
N GLY A 69 1.84 19.23 -18.00
CA GLY A 69 2.40 19.99 -19.13
C GLY A 69 3.06 19.13 -20.22
N HIS A 70 3.47 19.79 -21.31
CA HIS A 70 4.11 19.16 -22.47
C HIS A 70 5.50 18.65 -22.08
N GLY A 71 5.67 17.33 -22.01
CA GLY A 71 6.88 16.64 -21.57
C GLY A 71 6.67 15.78 -20.32
N TYR A 72 5.77 16.19 -19.42
CA TYR A 72 5.40 15.38 -18.25
C TYR A 72 4.71 14.07 -18.68
N GLN A 73 3.81 14.13 -19.66
CA GLN A 73 3.05 12.95 -20.09
C GLN A 73 3.97 11.83 -20.59
N SER A 74 5.04 12.15 -21.34
CA SER A 74 6.02 11.15 -21.78
C SER A 74 6.71 10.46 -20.61
N LEU A 75 7.03 11.19 -19.54
CA LEU A 75 7.60 10.62 -18.31
C LEU A 75 6.58 9.74 -17.58
N ARG A 76 5.32 10.16 -17.53
CA ARG A 76 4.23 9.37 -16.96
C ARG A 76 4.04 8.07 -17.74
N ASP A 77 3.99 8.15 -19.06
CA ASP A 77 3.79 7.00 -19.95
C ASP A 77 5.00 6.06 -19.98
N ALA A 78 6.18 6.49 -19.50
CA ALA A 78 7.38 5.66 -19.44
C ALA A 78 7.27 4.57 -18.36
N LEU A 79 6.44 4.76 -17.34
CA LEU A 79 6.22 3.82 -16.26
C LEU A 79 4.80 3.27 -16.31
N SER A 80 4.65 1.97 -16.09
CA SER A 80 3.35 1.31 -15.90
C SER A 80 2.52 2.07 -14.86
N GLU A 81 1.21 2.18 -15.10
CA GLU A 81 0.27 2.87 -14.21
C GLU A 81 0.21 2.22 -12.82
N ASN A 82 0.33 0.89 -12.79
CA ASN A 82 0.34 0.13 -11.55
C ASN A 82 1.76 -0.34 -11.21
N THR A 83 2.05 -0.33 -9.92
CA THR A 83 3.27 -0.84 -9.31
C THR A 83 2.91 -2.02 -8.42
N LEU A 84 3.78 -3.04 -8.38
CA LEU A 84 3.57 -4.20 -7.51
C LEU A 84 4.26 -3.98 -6.17
N ILE A 85 3.54 -4.26 -5.10
CA ILE A 85 4.05 -4.26 -3.73
C ILE A 85 3.99 -5.71 -3.23
N GLU A 86 5.11 -6.29 -2.86
CA GLU A 86 5.17 -7.61 -2.25
C GLU A 86 5.60 -7.46 -0.80
N VAL A 87 4.78 -7.95 0.12
CA VAL A 87 5.17 -8.13 1.52
C VAL A 87 5.48 -9.60 1.73
N LYS A 88 6.68 -9.88 2.23
CA LYS A 88 7.11 -11.24 2.55
C LYS A 88 8.08 -11.22 3.71
N ASN A 89 7.85 -12.08 4.71
CA ASN A 89 8.70 -12.19 5.89
C ASN A 89 8.88 -10.84 6.63
N GLY A 90 7.83 -10.01 6.67
CA GLY A 90 7.86 -8.69 7.30
C GLY A 90 8.71 -7.64 6.57
N LYS A 91 9.15 -7.92 5.33
CA LYS A 91 9.82 -6.96 4.45
C LYS A 91 8.90 -6.52 3.33
N ILE A 92 9.00 -5.25 2.95
CA ILE A 92 8.21 -4.64 1.89
C ILE A 92 9.09 -4.47 0.67
N TYR A 93 8.61 -4.90 -0.49
CA TYR A 93 9.29 -4.75 -1.76
C TYR A 93 8.37 -4.04 -2.74
N ILE A 94 8.93 -3.09 -3.49
CA ILE A 94 8.22 -2.42 -4.57
C ILE A 94 8.87 -2.76 -5.90
N THR A 95 8.07 -3.03 -6.93
CA THR A 95 8.54 -3.33 -8.28
C THR A 95 8.02 -2.29 -9.27
N LEU A 96 8.92 -1.44 -9.74
CA LEU A 96 8.66 -0.46 -10.78
C LEU A 96 8.84 -1.12 -12.15
N GLU A 97 7.89 -0.90 -13.06
CA GLU A 97 7.94 -1.41 -14.42
C GLU A 97 7.94 -0.27 -15.43
N PHE A 98 8.94 -0.24 -16.31
CA PHE A 98 8.91 0.64 -17.48
C PHE A 98 8.01 0.06 -18.57
N THR A 99 7.29 0.92 -19.29
CA THR A 99 6.51 0.51 -20.47
C THR A 99 7.42 0.20 -21.66
N ASP A 100 6.93 -0.66 -22.56
CA ASP A 100 7.73 -1.11 -23.70
C ASP A 100 8.08 0.03 -24.65
N SER A 101 7.14 0.96 -24.85
CA SER A 101 7.20 2.01 -25.88
C SER A 101 8.41 2.94 -25.74
N GLN A 102 8.99 3.08 -24.54
CA GLN A 102 10.07 4.03 -24.28
C GLN A 102 11.32 3.36 -23.69
N TYR A 103 11.23 2.10 -23.27
CA TYR A 103 12.31 1.44 -22.56
C TYR A 103 13.59 1.26 -23.39
N SER A 104 13.48 1.09 -24.71
CA SER A 104 14.65 0.93 -25.60
C SER A 104 15.57 2.15 -25.65
N LEU A 105 15.06 3.32 -25.27
CA LEU A 105 15.82 4.57 -25.20
C LEU A 105 16.37 4.84 -23.80
N ILE A 106 16.00 4.04 -22.81
CA ILE A 106 16.33 4.27 -21.40
C ILE A 106 17.63 3.55 -21.03
N ASP A 107 18.51 4.25 -20.32
CA ASP A 107 19.76 3.72 -19.81
C ASP A 107 20.06 4.29 -18.40
N ASN A 108 21.09 3.75 -17.74
CA ASN A 108 21.65 4.26 -16.48
C ASN A 108 20.61 4.46 -15.36
N ILE A 109 19.70 3.50 -15.23
CA ILE A 109 18.65 3.51 -14.20
C ILE A 109 19.28 3.46 -12.80
N ARG A 110 18.83 4.36 -11.94
CA ARG A 110 19.19 4.45 -10.52
C ARG A 110 17.93 4.64 -9.70
N ILE A 111 17.87 3.99 -8.54
CA ILE A 111 16.76 4.13 -7.60
C ILE A 111 17.34 4.56 -6.25
N ALA A 112 16.74 5.58 -5.65
CA ALA A 112 16.99 6.00 -4.29
C ALA A 112 15.73 5.81 -3.45
N VAL A 113 15.91 5.29 -2.24
CA VAL A 113 14.86 5.14 -1.23
C VAL A 113 15.27 6.00 -0.03
N ASP A 114 14.39 6.90 0.39
CA ASP A 114 14.61 7.84 1.49
C ASP A 114 15.92 8.65 1.32
N GLY A 115 16.17 9.08 0.08
CA GLY A 115 17.35 9.86 -0.31
C GLY A 115 18.65 9.06 -0.43
N LYS A 116 18.63 7.75 -0.20
CA LYS A 116 19.81 6.88 -0.34
C LYS A 116 19.70 6.02 -1.59
N THR A 117 20.70 6.12 -2.48
CA THR A 117 20.83 5.20 -3.61
C THR A 117 20.88 3.76 -3.12
N THR A 118 20.02 2.91 -3.67
CA THR A 118 19.92 1.51 -3.31
C THR A 118 20.21 0.61 -4.52
N ASN A 119 20.70 -0.59 -4.23
CA ASN A 119 20.70 -1.65 -5.22
C ASN A 119 19.27 -2.10 -5.49
N PHE A 120 19.03 -2.56 -6.72
CA PHE A 120 17.75 -3.14 -7.14
C PHE A 120 17.97 -4.53 -7.73
N GLU A 121 16.96 -5.38 -7.60
CA GLU A 121 16.86 -6.62 -8.36
C GLU A 121 16.21 -6.33 -9.72
N LYS A 122 16.78 -6.89 -10.79
CA LYS A 122 16.17 -6.83 -12.12
C LYS A 122 15.46 -8.16 -12.41
N SER A 123 14.16 -8.22 -12.10
CA SER A 123 13.38 -9.46 -12.26
C SER A 123 12.92 -9.73 -13.71
N SER A 124 12.98 -8.72 -14.59
CA SER A 124 12.83 -8.88 -16.05
C SER A 124 13.51 -7.74 -16.78
N ASN A 125 13.47 -7.70 -18.11
CA ASN A 125 14.04 -6.59 -18.87
C ASN A 125 13.54 -5.21 -18.42
N ARG A 126 12.29 -5.07 -17.97
CA ARG A 126 11.69 -3.76 -17.65
C ARG A 126 11.30 -3.57 -16.18
N LYS A 127 11.52 -4.58 -15.33
CA LYS A 127 11.07 -4.62 -13.93
C LYS A 127 12.24 -4.48 -12.96
N TYR A 128 12.08 -3.56 -12.02
CA TYR A 128 13.10 -3.15 -11.06
C TYR A 128 12.52 -3.19 -9.66
N THR A 129 13.04 -4.07 -8.81
CA THR A 129 12.53 -4.31 -7.46
C THR A 129 13.49 -3.79 -6.40
N VAL A 130 12.98 -3.04 -5.43
CA VAL A 130 13.75 -2.54 -4.28
C VAL A 130 13.03 -2.83 -2.97
N GLU A 131 13.80 -3.04 -1.91
CA GLU A 131 13.28 -3.16 -0.54
C GLU A 131 12.96 -1.76 0.02
N LEU A 132 11.82 -1.64 0.70
CA LEU A 132 11.38 -0.43 1.37
C LEU A 132 11.37 -0.63 2.89
N ALA A 133 11.61 0.46 3.62
CA ALA A 133 11.46 0.46 5.08
C ALA A 133 9.98 0.60 5.49
N SER A 134 9.20 1.38 4.74
CA SER A 134 7.75 1.51 4.90
C SER A 134 7.09 1.83 3.55
N LEU A 135 5.74 1.79 3.49
CA LEU A 135 5.00 2.27 2.32
C LEU A 135 5.08 3.78 2.13
N ASP A 136 5.48 4.52 3.17
CA ASP A 136 5.66 5.97 3.13
C ASP A 136 7.08 6.37 2.69
N SER A 137 7.98 5.40 2.46
CA SER A 137 9.32 5.66 1.97
C SER A 137 9.29 6.46 0.66
N ASN A 138 10.14 7.48 0.57
CA ASN A 138 10.27 8.30 -0.62
C ASN A 138 11.09 7.56 -1.68
N ILE A 139 10.48 7.30 -2.83
CA ILE A 139 11.13 6.61 -3.94
C ILE A 139 11.45 7.61 -5.03
N GLN A 140 12.73 7.73 -5.37
CA GLN A 140 13.21 8.54 -6.48
C GLN A 140 13.84 7.64 -7.55
N LEU A 141 13.34 7.74 -8.77
CA LEU A 141 13.81 7.02 -9.93
C LEU A 141 14.50 8.00 -10.88
N SER A 142 15.77 7.74 -11.18
CA SER A 142 16.56 8.52 -12.13
C SER A 142 17.02 7.65 -13.28
N TYR A 143 16.98 8.16 -14.49
CA TYR A 143 17.41 7.45 -15.69
C TYR A 143 17.79 8.42 -16.80
N ASN A 144 18.61 7.94 -17.74
CA ASN A 144 18.97 8.65 -18.96
C ASN A 144 18.06 8.20 -20.10
N VAL A 145 17.68 9.15 -20.96
CA VAL A 145 17.05 8.86 -22.25
C VAL A 145 18.04 9.22 -23.35
N ASN A 146 18.39 8.22 -24.16
CA ASN A 146 19.29 8.35 -25.29
C ASN A 146 18.51 8.26 -26.60
N ILE A 147 18.28 9.40 -27.23
CA ILE A 147 17.59 9.48 -28.51
C ILE A 147 18.66 9.35 -29.62
N PRO A 148 18.51 8.45 -30.61
CA PRO A 148 19.52 8.21 -31.64
C PRO A 148 19.54 9.32 -32.71
N VAL A 149 19.74 10.57 -32.29
CA VAL A 149 19.91 11.75 -33.13
C VAL A 149 21.38 12.18 -33.07
N PRO A 150 22.05 12.38 -34.22
CA PRO A 150 23.46 12.79 -34.23
C PRO A 150 23.70 14.05 -33.40
N ASN A 151 24.77 14.01 -32.58
CA ASN A 151 25.20 15.10 -31.69
C ASN A 151 24.18 15.52 -30.60
N MET A 152 23.15 14.71 -30.33
CA MET A 152 22.24 14.93 -29.21
C MET A 152 22.78 14.17 -27.98
N PRO A 153 23.14 14.86 -26.88
CA PRO A 153 23.54 14.17 -25.65
C PRO A 153 22.33 13.47 -25.00
N PRO A 154 22.56 12.44 -24.17
CA PRO A 154 21.50 11.85 -23.36
C PRO A 154 20.88 12.89 -22.43
N HIS A 155 19.58 12.75 -22.18
CA HIS A 155 18.84 13.60 -21.26
C HIS A 155 18.60 12.85 -19.94
N ASP A 156 18.97 13.48 -18.83
CA ASP A 156 18.69 12.96 -17.49
C ASP A 156 17.27 13.33 -17.04
N PHE A 157 16.56 12.34 -16.50
CA PHE A 157 15.27 12.52 -15.88
C PHE A 157 15.30 11.96 -14.46
N THR A 158 14.61 12.64 -13.55
CA THR A 158 14.41 12.20 -12.18
C THR A 158 12.94 12.38 -11.82
N VAL A 159 12.29 11.31 -11.38
CA VAL A 159 10.89 11.34 -10.95
C VAL A 159 10.77 10.81 -9.53
N ASN A 160 9.99 11.47 -8.68
CA ASN A 160 9.54 10.86 -7.44
C ASN A 160 8.33 9.98 -7.76
N VAL A 161 8.34 8.75 -7.28
CA VAL A 161 7.23 7.81 -7.44
C VAL A 161 6.44 7.79 -6.15
N LYS A 162 5.15 8.11 -6.25
CA LYS A 162 4.21 8.08 -5.13
C LYS A 162 3.17 7.00 -5.37
N LEU A 163 2.78 6.30 -4.32
CA LEU A 163 1.60 5.45 -4.38
C LEU A 163 0.38 6.38 -4.42
N ALA A 164 -0.55 6.13 -5.34
CA ALA A 164 -1.86 6.75 -5.24
C ALA A 164 -2.50 6.31 -3.92
N GLU A 165 -3.32 7.17 -3.31
CA GLU A 165 -4.11 6.81 -2.13
C GLU A 165 -4.70 5.42 -2.36
N THR A 166 -4.43 4.52 -1.41
CA THR A 166 -4.69 3.09 -1.54
C THR A 166 -6.08 2.88 -2.14
N PRO A 167 -6.26 1.93 -3.07
CA PRO A 167 -7.61 1.45 -3.35
C PRO A 167 -8.25 1.14 -2.01
N GLU A 168 -9.51 1.56 -1.83
CA GLU A 168 -10.38 0.93 -0.84
C GLU A 168 -10.14 -0.56 -1.02
N LEU A 169 -9.46 -1.20 -0.06
CA LEU A 169 -9.38 -2.64 -0.09
C LEU A 169 -10.82 -3.04 0.12
N GLU A 170 -11.49 -3.47 -0.95
CA GLU A 170 -12.82 -4.04 -0.82
C GLU A 170 -12.74 -5.01 0.35
N THR A 171 -13.46 -4.68 1.41
CA THR A 171 -13.63 -5.54 2.55
C THR A 171 -14.13 -6.83 1.95
N LYS A 172 -13.35 -7.91 2.11
CA LYS A 172 -13.75 -9.22 1.65
C LYS A 172 -15.20 -9.43 2.11
N ASN A 173 -16.12 -9.62 1.16
CA ASN A 173 -17.51 -9.93 1.45
C ASN A 173 -17.55 -11.01 2.55
N ASN A 174 -18.01 -10.65 3.74
CA ASN A 174 -18.04 -11.56 4.86
C ASN A 174 -19.24 -12.49 4.66
N ALA A 175 -19.11 -13.77 4.99
CA ALA A 175 -20.28 -14.63 4.99
C ALA A 175 -21.33 -14.03 5.95
N PRO A 176 -22.61 -13.96 5.56
CA PRO A 176 -23.66 -13.40 6.40
C PRO A 176 -23.71 -14.12 7.74
N VAL A 177 -23.79 -13.37 8.83
CA VAL A 177 -23.84 -13.92 10.19
C VAL A 177 -25.28 -13.94 10.67
N ILE A 178 -25.72 -15.10 11.16
CA ILE A 178 -27.04 -15.28 11.78
C ILE A 178 -26.88 -15.07 13.29
N ASN A 179 -27.49 -14.01 13.83
CA ASN A 179 -27.50 -13.73 15.26
C ASN A 179 -28.81 -14.24 15.88
N VAL A 180 -28.75 -15.38 16.56
CA VAL A 180 -29.88 -15.96 17.31
C VAL A 180 -29.57 -16.04 18.79
N THR A 181 -30.60 -15.92 19.62
CA THR A 181 -30.52 -16.13 21.07
C THR A 181 -30.86 -17.58 21.42
N ASP A 182 -30.14 -18.16 22.39
CA ASP A 182 -30.43 -19.50 22.89
C ASP A 182 -31.89 -19.62 23.38
N SER A 183 -32.51 -20.77 23.08
CA SER A 183 -33.89 -21.07 23.48
C SER A 183 -33.95 -22.40 24.24
N SER A 184 -34.72 -22.43 25.32
CA SER A 184 -34.98 -23.63 26.12
C SER A 184 -36.35 -24.23 25.77
N ILE A 185 -36.40 -25.53 25.50
CA ILE A 185 -37.64 -26.30 25.29
C ILE A 185 -37.83 -27.33 26.42
N TYR A 186 -39.08 -27.70 26.69
CA TYR A 186 -39.43 -28.72 27.68
C TYR A 186 -39.85 -30.04 27.01
N VAL A 187 -39.77 -31.14 27.76
CA VAL A 187 -40.16 -32.47 27.27
C VAL A 187 -41.66 -32.49 27.00
N GLY A 188 -42.04 -32.71 25.75
CA GLY A 188 -43.43 -32.67 25.28
C GLY A 188 -43.73 -31.50 24.34
N ASP A 189 -42.81 -30.54 24.22
CA ASP A 189 -42.92 -29.46 23.24
C ASP A 189 -42.65 -29.97 21.81
N GLU A 190 -43.35 -29.39 20.83
CA GLU A 190 -43.08 -29.61 19.41
C GLU A 190 -41.86 -28.77 19.00
N PHE A 191 -40.79 -29.42 18.54
CA PHE A 191 -39.59 -28.74 18.06
C PHE A 191 -39.82 -28.23 16.64
N ASP A 192 -39.92 -26.92 16.48
CA ASP A 192 -39.86 -26.26 15.18
C ASP A 192 -38.44 -25.78 14.91
N ALA A 193 -37.76 -26.45 13.97
CA ALA A 193 -36.39 -26.13 13.56
C ALA A 193 -36.24 -24.75 12.89
N LEU A 194 -37.34 -24.15 12.44
CA LEU A 194 -37.37 -22.81 11.85
C LEU A 194 -37.78 -21.72 12.85
N SER A 195 -38.19 -22.10 14.07
CA SER A 195 -38.54 -21.16 15.11
C SER A 195 -37.32 -20.29 15.46
N GLY A 196 -37.43 -18.98 15.20
CA GLY A 196 -36.36 -18.01 15.38
C GLY A 196 -35.51 -17.72 14.13
N ALA A 197 -35.68 -18.48 13.04
CA ALA A 197 -35.05 -18.19 11.75
C ALA A 197 -35.91 -17.20 10.93
N THR A 198 -36.06 -15.96 11.40
CA THR A 198 -36.79 -14.91 10.68
C THR A 198 -35.90 -14.20 9.65
N SER A 199 -36.49 -13.84 8.50
CA SER A 199 -35.82 -12.98 7.52
C SER A 199 -35.46 -11.63 8.19
N GLY A 200 -34.17 -11.35 8.37
CA GLY A 200 -33.68 -10.12 9.03
C GLY A 200 -32.71 -10.31 10.21
N ILE A 201 -32.47 -11.55 10.67
CA ILE A 201 -31.40 -11.86 11.66
C ILE A 201 -30.04 -12.13 11.02
N ALA A 202 -30.04 -12.35 9.70
CA ALA A 202 -28.83 -12.43 8.91
C ALA A 202 -28.33 -11.01 8.69
N THR A 203 -27.21 -10.68 9.31
CA THR A 203 -26.54 -9.41 9.09
C THR A 203 -25.41 -9.63 8.10
N ASP A 204 -25.42 -8.82 7.05
CA ASP A 204 -24.25 -8.61 6.22
C ASP A 204 -23.57 -7.33 6.71
N LYS A 205 -22.24 -7.27 6.59
CA LYS A 205 -21.49 -6.10 7.07
C LYS A 205 -21.57 -4.92 6.10
N GLU A 206 -22.08 -5.14 4.89
CA GLU A 206 -22.16 -4.15 3.82
C GLU A 206 -23.55 -3.48 3.70
N ASP A 207 -24.50 -3.81 4.58
CA ASP A 207 -25.86 -3.22 4.63
C ASP A 207 -26.04 -2.21 5.79
#